data_AF-A0A9X1ZKL1-F1
#
_entry.id   AF-A0A9X1ZKL1-F1
#
_cell.length_a   1.000
_cell.length_b   1.000
_cell.length_c   1.000
_cell.angle_alpha   90.00
_cell.angle_beta   90.00
_cell.angle_gamma   90.00
#
_symmetry.space_group_name_H-M   'P 1'
#
loop_
_entity.id
_entity.type
_entity.pdbx_description
1 polymer ?
#
loop_
_entity_poly.entity_id
_entity_poly.type
_entity_poly.pdbx_seq_one_letter_code
_entity_poly.pdbx_strand_id
1 'polypeptide(L)'
;MREIMIKAIDVSNVKRSFMSVMLWLVIVCVGLMFAPQALLQQLSLADFVMQYNFIIGLGLIIGAAYFLSQLVSFITDESIQHLQKKRTVETIEAKVKLLDPAERALLREFFLQGATLLALPQNELAVKSLLETNILEKVGNERHYAIQGPTAEYKISMSARIYLNRDVLRLPAGEPTPEELSYLIKTRPHFINGLVQPRKHAA
;
A
#
# COMPACT_ATOMS: atom_id res chain seq x y z
N MET A 1 19.44 33.99 3.84
CA MET A 1 18.38 33.52 2.91
C MET A 1 18.96 32.62 1.80
N ARG A 2 19.87 31.68 2.13
CA ARG A 2 20.49 30.73 1.17
C ARG A 2 20.42 29.26 1.63
N GLU A 3 20.01 29.00 2.87
CA GLU A 3 20.05 27.63 3.45
C GLU A 3 18.76 26.83 3.25
N ILE A 4 17.65 27.48 2.90
CA ILE A 4 16.34 26.81 2.80
C ILE A 4 16.12 26.16 1.42
N MET A 5 16.85 26.58 0.38
CA MET A 5 16.73 26.01 -0.97
C MET A 5 17.53 24.72 -1.21
N ILE A 6 18.32 24.24 -0.24
CA ILE A 6 19.09 22.99 -0.40
C ILE A 6 18.28 21.76 0.06
N LYS A 7 17.17 21.95 0.79
CA LYS A 7 16.45 20.86 1.47
C LYS A 7 15.51 20.03 0.59
N ALA A 8 15.34 20.41 -0.67
CA ALA A 8 14.47 19.72 -1.62
C ALA A 8 15.18 19.51 -2.97
N ILE A 9 16.49 19.24 -2.97
CA ILE A 9 17.04 18.45 -4.06
C ILE A 9 16.36 17.08 -3.92
N ASP A 10 15.32 16.89 -4.72
CA ASP A 10 14.49 15.71 -4.78
C ASP A 10 15.38 14.46 -4.73
N VAL A 11 15.35 13.75 -3.60
CA VAL A 11 16.22 12.60 -3.34
C VAL A 11 16.07 11.55 -4.44
N SER A 12 14.91 11.52 -5.13
CA SER A 12 14.70 10.69 -6.31
C SER A 12 15.56 11.12 -7.50
N ASN A 13 15.68 12.42 -7.76
CA ASN A 13 16.51 12.96 -8.84
C ASN A 13 18.01 12.77 -8.57
N VAL A 14 18.44 12.86 -7.31
CA VAL A 14 19.83 12.56 -6.92
C VAL A 14 20.16 11.08 -7.15
N LYS A 15 19.31 10.17 -6.67
CA LYS A 15 19.47 8.73 -6.88
C LYS A 15 19.51 8.38 -8.37
N ARG A 16 18.60 8.97 -9.16
CA ARG A 16 18.53 8.76 -10.61
C ARG A 16 19.80 9.25 -11.32
N SER A 17 20.31 10.41 -10.94
CA SER A 17 21.53 10.98 -11.51
C SER A 17 22.74 10.13 -11.16
N PHE A 18 22.86 9.66 -9.91
CA PHE A 18 23.92 8.76 -9.47
C PHE A 18 23.89 7.41 -10.22
N MET A 19 22.70 6.81 -10.37
CA MET A 19 22.52 5.58 -11.13
C MET A 19 22.93 5.76 -12.60
N SER A 20 22.58 6.90 -13.21
CA SER A 20 22.99 7.23 -14.58
C SER A 20 24.50 7.33 -14.72
N VAL A 21 25.18 8.02 -13.78
CA VAL A 21 26.65 8.12 -13.77
C VAL A 21 27.31 6.75 -13.61
N MET A 22 26.81 5.91 -12.69
CA MET A 22 27.31 4.53 -12.53
C MET A 22 27.07 3.67 -13.77
N LEU A 23 25.94 3.84 -14.46
CA LEU A 23 25.66 3.14 -15.71
C LEU A 23 26.67 3.52 -16.79
N TRP A 24 26.90 4.83 -16.98
CA TRP A 24 27.88 5.31 -17.96
C TRP A 24 29.30 4.85 -17.64
N LEU A 25 29.68 4.82 -16.35
CA LEU A 25 30.96 4.27 -15.91
C LEU A 25 31.09 2.79 -16.32
N VAL A 26 30.08 1.96 -16.03
CA VAL A 26 30.09 0.54 -16.42
C VAL A 26 30.17 0.39 -17.94
N ILE A 27 29.38 1.14 -18.70
CA ILE A 27 29.38 1.08 -20.17
C ILE A 27 30.77 1.42 -20.72
N VAL A 28 31.42 2.47 -20.19
CA VAL A 28 32.77 2.87 -20.60
C VAL A 28 33.79 1.79 -20.24
N CYS A 29 33.73 1.23 -19.02
CA CYS A 29 34.64 0.16 -18.60
C CYS A 29 34.46 -1.13 -19.43
N VAL A 30 33.22 -1.55 -19.69
CA VAL A 30 32.93 -2.69 -20.56
C VAL A 30 33.39 -2.42 -21.98
N GLY A 31 33.08 -1.24 -22.52
CA GLY A 31 33.48 -0.84 -23.87
C GLY A 31 35.00 -0.84 -24.06
N LEU A 32 35.76 -0.31 -23.11
CA LEU A 32 37.23 -0.30 -23.16
C LEU A 32 37.83 -1.71 -23.03
N MET A 33 37.24 -2.57 -22.18
CA MET A 33 37.77 -3.91 -21.91
C MET A 33 37.44 -4.93 -23.02
N PHE A 34 36.27 -4.82 -23.66
CA PHE A 34 35.82 -5.74 -24.71
C PHE A 34 36.00 -5.18 -26.13
N ALA A 35 36.58 -3.99 -26.30
CA ALA A 35 36.85 -3.42 -27.62
C ALA A 35 37.95 -4.19 -28.36
N PRO A 36 37.79 -4.45 -29.68
CA PRO A 36 38.85 -5.03 -30.50
C PRO A 36 40.04 -4.08 -30.62
N GLN A 37 41.26 -4.62 -30.57
CA GLN A 37 42.50 -3.84 -30.57
C GLN A 37 42.65 -2.90 -31.78
N ALA A 38 42.09 -3.27 -32.94
CA ALA A 38 42.08 -2.44 -34.13
C ALA A 38 41.34 -1.10 -33.93
N LEU A 39 40.24 -1.08 -33.17
CA LEU A 39 39.50 0.15 -32.86
C LEU A 39 40.21 0.99 -31.81
N LEU A 40 40.84 0.35 -30.82
CA LEU A 40 41.62 1.04 -29.79
C LEU A 40 42.85 1.74 -30.37
N GLN A 41 43.48 1.15 -31.40
CA GLN A 41 44.59 1.76 -32.13
C GLN A 41 44.13 2.94 -32.99
N GLN A 42 42.98 2.85 -33.67
CA GLN A 42 42.43 3.96 -34.47
C GLN A 42 42.05 5.18 -33.62
N LEU A 43 41.63 4.97 -32.37
CA LEU A 43 41.30 6.03 -31.42
C LEU A 43 42.48 6.48 -30.54
N SER A 44 43.70 5.96 -30.76
CA SER A 44 44.89 6.22 -29.92
C SER A 44 44.70 5.91 -28.42
N LEU A 45 43.78 5.00 -28.09
CA LEU A 45 43.41 4.60 -26.73
C LEU A 45 44.14 3.35 -26.23
N ALA A 46 44.91 2.68 -27.09
CA ALA A 46 45.56 1.41 -26.79
C ALA A 46 46.55 1.50 -25.61
N ASP A 47 47.40 2.54 -25.58
CA ASP A 47 48.39 2.73 -24.51
C ASP A 47 47.73 3.12 -23.18
N PHE A 48 46.64 3.89 -23.25
CA PHE A 48 45.86 4.28 -22.08
C PHE A 48 45.19 3.07 -21.41
N VAL A 49 44.61 2.16 -22.20
CA VAL A 49 44.04 0.92 -21.68
C VAL A 49 45.12 0.04 -21.05
N MET A 50 46.31 -0.07 -21.65
CA MET A 50 47.42 -0.83 -21.06
C MET A 50 47.91 -0.24 -19.74
N GLN A 51 48.01 1.08 -19.63
CA GLN A 51 48.48 1.75 -18.41
C GLN A 51 47.45 1.71 -17.27
N TYR A 52 46.15 1.80 -17.59
CA TYR A 52 45.08 1.91 -16.60
C TYR A 52 44.17 0.68 -16.49
N ASN A 53 44.56 -0.46 -17.08
CA ASN A 53 43.77 -1.70 -17.08
C ASN A 53 43.26 -2.08 -15.68
N PHE A 54 44.11 -1.95 -14.65
CA PHE A 54 43.73 -2.24 -13.27
C PHE A 54 42.59 -1.34 -12.76
N ILE A 55 42.64 -0.04 -13.06
CA ILE A 55 41.61 0.93 -12.64
C ILE A 55 40.31 0.67 -13.38
N ILE A 56 40.38 0.37 -14.69
CA ILE A 56 39.21 0.03 -15.52
C ILE A 56 38.53 -1.23 -15.00
N GLY A 57 39.32 -2.27 -14.66
CA GLY A 57 38.80 -3.51 -14.08
C GLY A 57 38.15 -3.30 -12.70
N LEU A 58 38.78 -2.51 -11.83
CA LEU A 58 38.23 -2.19 -10.50
C LEU A 58 36.93 -1.39 -10.61
N GLY A 59 36.87 -0.41 -11.52
CA GLY A 59 35.66 0.35 -11.84
C GLY A 59 34.52 -0.54 -12.34
N LEU A 60 34.84 -1.53 -13.19
CA LEU A 60 33.88 -2.51 -13.65
C LEU A 60 33.34 -3.38 -12.51
N ILE A 61 34.20 -3.86 -11.62
CA ILE A 61 33.80 -4.68 -10.46
C ILE A 61 32.88 -3.88 -9.53
N ILE A 62 33.23 -2.63 -9.21
CA ILE A 62 32.40 -1.76 -8.36
C ILE A 62 31.05 -1.50 -9.01
N GLY A 63 31.04 -1.14 -10.29
CA GLY A 63 29.79 -0.89 -11.01
C GLY A 63 28.92 -2.14 -11.10
N ALA A 64 29.50 -3.30 -11.40
CA ALA A 64 28.79 -4.58 -11.42
C ALA A 64 28.21 -4.92 -10.05
N ALA A 65 28.97 -4.76 -8.96
CA ALA A 65 28.50 -4.99 -7.61
C ALA A 65 27.34 -4.05 -7.22
N TYR A 66 27.41 -2.77 -7.63
CA TYR A 66 26.33 -1.81 -7.42
C TYR A 66 25.03 -2.24 -8.11
N PHE A 67 25.08 -2.58 -9.40
CA PHE A 67 23.90 -3.03 -10.14
C PHE A 67 23.36 -4.35 -9.62
N LEU A 68 24.24 -5.27 -9.23
CA LEU A 68 23.83 -6.53 -8.62
C LEU A 68 23.09 -6.29 -7.30
N SER A 69 23.59 -5.41 -6.44
CA SER A 69 22.90 -5.03 -5.21
C SER A 69 21.54 -4.38 -5.49
N GLN A 70 21.45 -3.50 -6.48
CA GLN A 70 20.19 -2.86 -6.86
C GLN A 70 19.17 -3.88 -7.39
N LEU A 71 19.63 -4.86 -8.19
CA LEU A 71 18.80 -5.93 -8.72
C LEU A 71 18.26 -6.82 -7.59
N VAL A 72 19.12 -7.20 -6.64
CA VAL A 72 18.70 -8.00 -5.47
C VAL A 72 17.65 -7.25 -4.66
N SER A 73 17.89 -5.97 -4.35
CA SER A 73 16.93 -5.13 -3.62
C SER A 73 15.57 -5.05 -4.32
N PHE A 74 15.59 -4.84 -5.64
CA PHE A 74 14.37 -4.80 -6.44
C PHE A 74 13.59 -6.12 -6.37
N ILE A 75 14.27 -7.26 -6.55
CA ILE A 75 13.63 -8.58 -6.48
C ILE A 75 13.07 -8.84 -5.08
N THR A 76 13.81 -8.47 -4.02
CA THR A 76 13.34 -8.65 -2.65
C THR A 76 12.12 -7.79 -2.35
N ASP A 77 12.11 -6.53 -2.78
CA ASP A 77 10.99 -5.62 -2.53
C ASP A 77 9.72 -6.10 -3.24
N GLU A 78 9.82 -6.47 -4.52
CA GLU A 78 8.71 -7.04 -5.28
C GLU A 78 8.21 -8.36 -4.66
N SER A 79 9.13 -9.23 -4.23
CA SER A 79 8.77 -10.49 -3.58
C SER A 79 8.04 -10.25 -2.25
N ILE A 80 8.51 -9.30 -1.43
CA ILE A 80 7.88 -8.93 -0.18
C ILE A 80 6.48 -8.37 -0.43
N GLN A 81 6.33 -7.45 -1.39
CA GLN A 81 5.02 -6.87 -1.73
C GLN A 81 4.04 -7.93 -2.21
N HIS A 82 4.49 -8.87 -3.05
CA HIS A 82 3.65 -9.98 -3.50
C HIS A 82 3.23 -10.89 -2.35
N LEU A 83 4.15 -11.26 -1.46
CA LEU A 83 3.84 -12.09 -0.29
C LEU A 83 2.91 -11.37 0.70
N GLN A 84 3.12 -10.09 0.95
CA GLN A 84 2.25 -9.27 1.79
C GLN A 84 0.83 -9.22 1.23
N LYS A 85 0.68 -8.91 -0.06
CA LYS A 85 -0.62 -8.88 -0.73
C LYS A 85 -1.36 -10.21 -0.62
N LYS A 86 -0.65 -11.33 -0.84
CA LYS A 86 -1.21 -12.67 -0.70
C LYS A 86 -1.69 -12.94 0.74
N ARG A 87 -0.86 -12.65 1.74
CA ARG A 87 -1.20 -12.82 3.17
C ARG A 87 -2.38 -11.95 3.59
N THR A 88 -2.46 -10.72 3.11
CA THR A 88 -3.60 -9.83 3.38
C THR A 88 -4.89 -10.44 2.82
N VAL A 89 -4.86 -10.95 1.60
CA VAL A 89 -6.02 -11.62 0.99
C VAL A 89 -6.44 -12.87 1.77
N GLU A 90 -5.50 -13.74 2.13
CA GLU A 90 -5.78 -14.94 2.91
C GLU A 90 -6.38 -14.60 4.29
N THR A 91 -5.85 -13.55 4.94
CA THR A 91 -6.34 -13.07 6.23
C THR A 91 -7.77 -12.55 6.13
N ILE A 92 -8.06 -11.76 5.09
CA ILE A 92 -9.40 -11.26 4.80
C ILE A 92 -10.35 -12.44 4.56
N GLU A 93 -9.98 -13.40 3.69
CA GLU A 93 -10.83 -14.54 3.36
C GLU A 93 -11.14 -15.40 4.60
N ALA A 94 -10.12 -15.71 5.41
CA ALA A 94 -10.29 -16.45 6.64
C ALA A 94 -11.21 -15.72 7.63
N LYS A 95 -11.01 -14.39 7.79
CA LYS A 95 -11.84 -13.58 8.67
C LYS A 95 -13.28 -13.48 8.18
N VAL A 96 -13.50 -13.32 6.89
CA VAL A 96 -14.83 -13.25 6.27
C VAL A 96 -15.63 -14.54 6.52
N LYS A 97 -14.98 -15.71 6.53
CA LYS A 97 -15.60 -16.99 6.88
C LYS A 97 -16.01 -17.09 8.35
N LEU A 98 -15.27 -16.44 9.24
CA LEU A 98 -15.43 -16.50 10.70
C LEU A 98 -15.79 -15.11 11.27
N LEU A 99 -16.75 -14.43 10.65
CA LEU A 99 -17.24 -13.13 11.13
C LEU A 99 -18.10 -13.28 12.38
N ASP A 100 -17.74 -12.54 13.43
CA ASP A 100 -18.54 -12.45 14.63
C ASP A 100 -19.88 -11.76 14.34
N PRO A 101 -20.94 -12.02 15.13
CA PRO A 101 -22.24 -11.38 14.93
C PRO A 101 -22.18 -9.85 14.93
N ALA A 102 -21.33 -9.26 15.79
CA ALA A 102 -21.13 -7.81 15.89
C ALA A 102 -20.42 -7.23 14.66
N GLU A 103 -19.37 -7.90 14.17
CA GLU A 103 -18.63 -7.50 12.97
C GLU A 103 -19.51 -7.57 11.72
N ARG A 104 -20.28 -8.66 11.60
CA ARG A 104 -21.23 -8.83 10.51
C ARG A 104 -22.33 -7.78 10.53
N ALA A 105 -22.84 -7.42 11.71
CA ALA A 105 -23.80 -6.34 11.87
C ALA A 105 -23.21 -4.99 11.47
N LEU A 106 -21.96 -4.71 11.84
CA LEU A 106 -21.25 -3.49 11.45
C LEU A 106 -21.06 -3.43 9.93
N LEU A 107 -20.55 -4.50 9.29
CA LEU A 107 -20.35 -4.54 7.85
C LEU A 107 -21.67 -4.38 7.09
N ARG A 108 -22.76 -4.99 7.60
CA ARG A 108 -24.10 -4.84 7.04
C ARG A 108 -24.56 -3.38 7.00
N GLU A 109 -24.21 -2.59 8.01
CA GLU A 109 -24.61 -1.17 8.09
C GLU A 109 -24.05 -0.35 6.92
N PHE A 110 -22.83 -0.64 6.44
CA PHE A 110 -22.28 0.00 5.23
C PHE A 110 -23.16 -0.25 3.99
N PHE A 111 -23.72 -1.45 3.85
CA PHE A 111 -24.60 -1.80 2.73
C PHE A 111 -26.02 -1.27 2.92
N LEU A 112 -26.53 -1.26 4.15
CA LEU A 112 -27.88 -0.76 4.47
C LEU A 112 -27.97 0.76 4.29
N GLN A 113 -26.95 1.51 4.70
CA GLN A 113 -26.91 2.97 4.53
C GLN A 113 -26.52 3.39 3.10
N GLY A 114 -25.98 2.47 2.28
CA GLY A 114 -25.41 2.79 0.97
C GLY A 114 -24.20 3.73 1.04
N ALA A 115 -23.64 3.95 2.24
CA ALA A 115 -22.56 4.89 2.48
C ALA A 115 -21.20 4.22 2.29
N THR A 116 -20.31 4.85 1.50
CA THR A 116 -18.93 4.38 1.32
C THR A 116 -18.04 4.66 2.53
N LEU A 117 -18.43 5.62 3.37
CA LEU A 117 -17.73 6.06 4.57
C LEU A 117 -18.71 6.06 5.73
N LEU A 118 -18.31 5.49 6.86
CA LEU A 118 -19.10 5.46 8.08
C LEU A 118 -18.25 5.88 9.28
N ALA A 119 -18.80 6.75 10.12
CA ALA A 119 -18.15 7.17 11.35
C ALA A 119 -18.33 6.08 12.42
N LEU A 120 -17.23 5.46 12.84
CA LEU A 120 -17.22 4.39 13.82
C LEU A 120 -16.40 4.78 15.06
N PRO A 121 -16.77 4.28 16.25
CA PRO A 121 -15.99 4.48 17.46
C PRO A 121 -14.71 3.64 17.42
N GLN A 122 -13.57 4.25 17.74
CA GLN A 122 -12.27 3.56 17.66
C GLN A 122 -12.07 2.52 18.77
N ASN A 123 -12.82 2.63 19.87
CA ASN A 123 -12.66 1.79 21.05
C ASN A 123 -13.42 0.46 20.97
N GLU A 124 -14.31 0.29 19.99
CA GLU A 124 -15.10 -0.93 19.84
C GLU A 124 -14.27 -2.10 19.29
N LEU A 125 -14.47 -3.28 19.87
CA LEU A 125 -13.70 -4.49 19.52
C LEU A 125 -13.94 -4.91 18.07
N ALA A 126 -15.18 -4.83 17.59
CA ALA A 126 -15.52 -5.16 16.21
C ALA A 126 -14.82 -4.24 15.19
N VAL A 127 -14.67 -2.95 15.52
CA VAL A 127 -13.98 -1.98 14.65
C VAL A 127 -12.49 -2.29 14.61
N LYS A 128 -11.88 -2.55 15.77
CA LYS A 128 -10.47 -2.92 15.88
C LYS A 128 -10.14 -4.21 15.14
N SER A 129 -10.93 -5.26 15.32
CA SER A 129 -10.69 -6.54 14.66
C SER A 129 -10.80 -6.43 13.13
N LEU A 130 -11.77 -5.67 12.62
CA LEU A 130 -11.91 -5.44 11.19
C LEU A 130 -10.81 -4.54 10.61
N LEU A 131 -10.23 -3.64 11.41
CA LEU A 131 -9.06 -2.84 11.03
C LEU A 131 -7.79 -3.70 10.96
N GLU A 132 -7.53 -4.51 11.99
CA GLU A 132 -6.36 -5.40 12.05
C GLU A 132 -6.35 -6.42 10.91
N THR A 133 -7.54 -6.85 10.47
CA THR A 133 -7.71 -7.80 9.36
C THR A 133 -7.76 -7.15 7.98
N ASN A 134 -7.49 -5.84 7.87
CA ASN A 134 -7.52 -5.06 6.61
C ASN A 134 -8.89 -5.10 5.89
N ILE A 135 -9.98 -5.39 6.61
CA ILE A 135 -11.34 -5.30 6.07
C ILE A 135 -11.83 -3.85 6.10
N LEU A 136 -11.47 -3.10 7.13
CA LEU A 136 -11.70 -1.66 7.23
C LEU A 136 -10.39 -0.87 7.02
N GLU A 137 -10.53 0.29 6.40
CA GLU A 137 -9.46 1.29 6.23
C GLU A 137 -9.90 2.62 6.86
N LYS A 138 -9.04 3.23 7.68
CA LYS A 138 -9.24 4.57 8.25
C LYS A 138 -8.95 5.63 7.18
N VAL A 139 -9.89 6.53 6.94
CA VAL A 139 -9.79 7.55 5.87
C VAL A 139 -9.83 8.97 6.42
N GLY A 140 -10.61 9.21 7.46
CA GLY A 140 -10.82 10.55 8.00
C GLY A 140 -10.07 10.83 9.30
N ASN A 141 -10.03 12.13 9.64
CA ASN A 141 -9.52 12.62 10.92
C ASN A 141 -10.41 12.17 12.08
N GLU A 142 -9.77 12.03 13.24
CA GLU A 142 -10.46 11.65 14.47
C GLU A 142 -11.40 12.77 14.93
N ARG A 143 -12.66 12.43 15.14
CA ARG A 143 -13.65 13.32 15.74
C ARG A 143 -13.88 12.90 17.19
N HIS A 144 -13.62 13.82 18.10
CA HIS A 144 -13.94 13.66 19.51
C HIS A 144 -15.34 14.24 19.74
N TYR A 145 -16.31 13.39 20.08
CA TYR A 145 -17.64 13.85 20.47
C TYR A 145 -17.71 14.02 21.98
N ALA A 146 -18.54 14.95 22.46
CA ALA A 146 -18.65 15.25 23.89
C ALA A 146 -19.27 14.10 24.73
N ILE A 147 -20.02 13.20 24.09
CA ILE A 147 -20.78 12.11 24.74
C ILE A 147 -20.20 10.73 24.39
N GLN A 148 -19.48 10.62 23.28
CA GLN A 148 -18.91 9.36 22.79
C GLN A 148 -17.40 9.47 22.65
N GLY A 149 -16.69 8.38 22.95
CA GLY A 149 -15.24 8.28 22.79
C GLY A 149 -14.76 8.59 21.37
N PRO A 150 -13.44 8.62 21.12
CA PRO A 150 -12.90 9.02 19.82
C PRO A 150 -13.50 8.20 18.67
N THR A 151 -14.00 8.88 17.66
CA THR A 151 -14.57 8.29 16.44
C THR A 151 -13.71 8.65 15.22
N ALA A 152 -13.73 7.83 14.19
CA ALA A 152 -13.08 8.15 12.92
C ALA A 152 -13.93 7.66 11.75
N GLU A 153 -13.67 8.22 10.56
CA GLU A 153 -14.33 7.76 9.34
C GLU A 153 -13.57 6.57 8.74
N TYR A 154 -14.30 5.49 8.51
CA TYR A 154 -13.78 4.25 7.95
C TYR A 154 -14.51 3.91 6.64
N LYS A 155 -13.80 3.23 5.75
CA LYS A 155 -14.37 2.56 4.58
C LYS A 155 -14.04 1.07 4.61
N ILE A 156 -14.79 0.29 3.85
CA ILE A 156 -14.41 -1.10 3.53
C ILE A 156 -13.26 -1.06 2.52
N SER A 157 -12.20 -1.83 2.76
CA SER A 157 -11.07 -1.93 1.85
C SER A 157 -11.50 -2.50 0.49
N MET A 158 -10.87 -2.03 -0.58
CA MET A 158 -11.19 -2.55 -1.93
C MET A 158 -10.88 -4.05 -2.04
N SER A 159 -9.81 -4.49 -1.37
CA SER A 159 -9.40 -5.89 -1.29
C SER A 159 -10.42 -6.76 -0.55
N ALA A 160 -11.12 -6.25 0.47
CA ALA A 160 -12.14 -7.01 1.19
C ALA A 160 -13.51 -6.99 0.51
N ARG A 161 -13.83 -5.93 -0.24
CA ARG A 161 -15.14 -5.75 -0.86
C ARG A 161 -15.56 -6.90 -1.76
N ILE A 162 -14.61 -7.52 -2.47
CA ILE A 162 -14.87 -8.67 -3.36
C ILE A 162 -15.26 -9.95 -2.62
N TYR A 163 -14.95 -10.06 -1.33
CA TYR A 163 -15.27 -11.22 -0.49
C TYR A 163 -16.57 -11.01 0.31
N LEU A 164 -17.09 -9.78 0.37
CA LEU A 164 -18.31 -9.44 1.09
C LEU A 164 -19.52 -9.58 0.18
N ASN A 165 -20.15 -10.75 0.24
CA ASN A 165 -21.40 -11.03 -0.47
C ASN A 165 -22.63 -10.87 0.43
N ARG A 166 -23.81 -10.73 -0.20
CA ARG A 166 -25.09 -10.62 0.53
C ARG A 166 -25.32 -11.81 1.47
N ASP A 167 -24.94 -13.02 1.05
CA ASP A 167 -25.10 -14.24 1.84
C ASP A 167 -24.22 -14.24 3.09
N VAL A 168 -22.96 -13.80 2.96
CA VAL A 168 -22.01 -13.66 4.07
C VAL A 168 -22.55 -12.69 5.12
N LEU A 169 -23.12 -11.58 4.65
CA LEU A 169 -23.71 -10.54 5.50
C LEU A 169 -25.12 -10.88 5.99
N ARG A 170 -25.69 -12.02 5.56
CA ARG A 170 -27.07 -12.43 5.82
C ARG A 170 -28.07 -11.30 5.51
N LEU A 171 -27.87 -10.66 4.36
CA LEU A 171 -28.78 -9.64 3.82
C LEU A 171 -29.92 -10.34 3.07
N PRO A 172 -31.19 -9.96 3.28
CA PRO A 172 -32.30 -10.54 2.53
C PRO A 172 -32.16 -10.22 1.03
N ALA A 173 -32.52 -11.17 0.16
CA ALA A 173 -32.37 -11.07 -1.29
C ALA A 173 -33.51 -10.27 -1.98
N GLY A 174 -34.52 -9.82 -1.24
CA GLY A 174 -35.69 -9.10 -1.75
C GLY A 174 -36.25 -8.10 -0.72
N GLU A 175 -37.55 -7.77 -0.83
CA GLU A 175 -38.23 -6.98 0.20
C GLU A 175 -38.19 -7.74 1.53
N PRO A 176 -37.69 -7.12 2.62
CA PRO A 176 -37.53 -7.79 3.90
C PRO A 176 -38.91 -8.15 4.45
N THR A 177 -39.08 -9.40 4.85
CA THR A 177 -40.27 -9.81 5.61
C THR A 177 -40.28 -9.09 6.97
N PRO A 178 -41.46 -8.85 7.57
CA PRO A 178 -41.56 -8.12 8.85
C PRO A 178 -40.76 -8.78 10.00
N GLU A 179 -40.55 -10.09 9.93
CA GLU A 179 -39.74 -10.85 10.88
C GLU A 179 -38.23 -10.58 10.70
N GLU A 180 -37.75 -10.55 9.45
CA GLU A 180 -36.36 -10.19 9.12
C GLU A 180 -36.06 -8.74 9.48
N LEU A 181 -37.03 -7.84 9.32
CA LEU A 181 -36.90 -6.43 9.70
C LEU A 181 -36.72 -6.29 11.22
N SER A 182 -37.50 -7.06 11.99
CA SER A 182 -37.39 -7.13 13.45
C SER A 182 -36.03 -7.68 13.89
N TYR A 183 -35.52 -8.70 13.20
CA TYR A 183 -34.20 -9.26 13.46
C TYR A 183 -33.08 -8.28 13.10
N LEU A 184 -33.19 -7.58 11.97
CA LEU A 184 -32.24 -6.56 11.53
C LEU A 184 -32.15 -5.41 12.56
N ILE A 185 -33.29 -4.93 13.05
CA ILE A 185 -33.34 -3.88 14.08
C ILE A 185 -32.72 -4.37 15.39
N LYS A 186 -33.05 -5.59 15.84
CA LYS A 186 -32.48 -6.18 17.07
C LYS A 186 -30.97 -6.41 16.99
N THR A 187 -30.45 -6.70 15.80
CA THR A 187 -29.03 -7.01 15.59
C THR A 187 -28.20 -5.78 15.22
N ARG A 188 -28.81 -4.57 15.16
CA ARG A 188 -28.03 -3.36 14.89
C ARG A 188 -26.99 -3.14 16.00
N PRO A 189 -25.74 -2.76 15.66
CA PRO A 189 -24.74 -2.50 16.68
C PRO A 189 -25.17 -1.33 17.57
N HIS A 190 -25.10 -1.51 18.88
CA HIS A 190 -25.60 -0.55 19.87
C HIS A 190 -24.98 0.86 19.71
N PHE A 191 -23.74 0.95 19.23
CA PHE A 191 -23.02 2.20 19.03
C PHE A 191 -23.45 3.01 17.80
N ILE A 192 -24.09 2.41 16.80
CA ILE A 192 -24.52 3.11 15.56
C ILE A 192 -25.65 4.12 15.87
N ASN A 193 -26.55 3.78 16.80
CA ASN A 193 -27.74 4.59 17.08
C ASN A 193 -27.43 6.00 17.63
N GLY A 194 -26.22 6.22 18.16
CA GLY A 194 -25.79 7.54 18.65
C GLY A 194 -24.89 8.33 17.68
N LEU A 195 -24.47 7.73 16.56
CA LEU A 195 -23.46 8.30 15.64
C LEU A 195 -24.06 8.88 14.36
N VAL A 196 -25.20 8.36 13.93
CA VAL A 196 -25.86 8.77 12.69
C VAL A 196 -26.73 9.99 12.99
N GLN A 197 -26.13 11.18 13.01
CA GLN A 197 -26.92 12.36 12.64
C GLN A 197 -27.10 12.32 11.12
N PRO A 198 -28.34 12.29 10.60
CA PRO A 198 -28.54 12.44 9.17
C PRO A 198 -27.90 13.77 8.78
N ARG A 199 -27.03 13.75 7.76
CA ARG A 199 -26.61 14.99 7.08
C ARG A 199 -27.90 15.67 6.64
N LYS A 200 -28.34 16.68 7.41
CA LYS A 200 -29.35 17.62 6.92
C LYS A 200 -28.70 18.26 5.69
N HIS A 201 -29.19 17.88 4.52
CA HIS A 201 -28.94 18.63 3.31
C HIS A 201 -29.41 20.05 3.59
N ALA A 202 -28.46 20.97 3.76
CA ALA A 202 -28.73 22.38 3.66
C ALA A 202 -29.08 22.63 2.20
N ALA A 203 -30.39 22.80 1.97
CA ALA A 203 -30.93 23.40 0.76
C ALA A 203 -30.76 24.93 0.86
#